data_AF-A0AAV5SDH4-F1
#
_entry.id   AF-A0AAV5SDH4-F1
#
_cell.length_a   1.000
_cell.length_b   1.000
_cell.length_c   1.000
_cell.angle_alpha   90.00
_cell.angle_beta   90.00
_cell.angle_gamma   90.00
#
_symmetry.space_group_name_H-M   'P 1'
#
loop_
_entity.id
_entity.type
_entity.pdbx_description
1 polymer ?
#
loop_
_entity_poly.entity_id
_entity_poly.type
_entity_poly.pdbx_seq_one_letter_code
_entity_poly.pdbx_strand_id
1 'polypeptide(L)'
;MMIILLILLAYTIQSVIACFPTATPGPPSIDPCKQCAKSLITKGGGTAFDPDMDSLDPTTGCAIWTLKCTSAVGSATITINGGAIPPETGAPTATIMVACDATGTAWTYLSYPVSTLDCS
;
A
#
# COMPACT_ATOMS: atom_id res chain seq x y z
N MET A 1 -2.97 61.92 30.83
CA MET A 1 -2.92 61.81 29.34
C MET A 1 -2.18 60.55 28.86
N MET A 2 -1.17 60.04 29.59
CA MET A 2 -0.38 58.87 29.17
C MET A 2 -1.12 57.51 29.29
N ILE A 3 -2.06 57.37 30.24
CA ILE A 3 -2.83 56.13 30.46
C ILE A 3 -3.85 55.87 29.34
N ILE A 4 -4.44 56.91 28.75
CA ILE A 4 -5.41 56.77 27.65
C ILE A 4 -4.71 56.28 26.37
N LEU A 5 -3.47 56.71 26.14
CA LEU A 5 -2.66 56.27 25.00
C LEU A 5 -2.31 54.77 25.09
N LEU A 6 -2.05 54.25 26.30
CA LEU A 6 -1.76 52.84 26.55
C LEU A 6 -2.98 51.93 26.33
N ILE A 7 -4.18 52.40 26.69
CA ILE A 7 -5.43 51.65 26.47
C ILE A 7 -5.77 51.59 24.97
N LEU A 8 -5.53 52.66 24.22
CA LEU A 8 -5.71 52.70 22.77
C LEU A 8 -4.70 51.81 22.02
N LEU A 9 -3.44 51.73 22.49
CA LEU A 9 -2.45 50.81 21.92
C LEU A 9 -2.78 49.34 22.19
N ALA A 10 -3.34 49.00 23.35
CA ALA A 10 -3.74 47.62 23.64
C ALA A 10 -4.90 47.15 22.75
N TYR A 11 -5.82 48.05 22.41
CA TYR A 11 -7.01 47.73 21.62
C TYR A 11 -6.70 47.43 20.14
N THR A 12 -5.62 47.98 19.58
CA THR A 12 -5.26 47.75 18.17
C THR A 12 -4.55 46.40 17.94
N ILE A 13 -3.97 45.79 18.97
CA ILE A 13 -3.22 44.53 18.85
C ILE A 13 -4.16 43.31 18.77
N GLN A 14 -5.36 43.38 19.36
CA GLN A 14 -6.32 42.27 19.34
C GLN A 14 -7.04 42.10 18.00
N SER A 15 -7.06 43.14 17.15
CA SER A 15 -7.78 43.13 15.87
C SER A 15 -7.01 42.47 14.72
N VAL A 16 -5.71 42.15 14.89
CA VAL A 16 -4.88 41.55 13.83
C VAL A 16 -4.75 40.02 13.91
N ILE A 17 -5.31 39.37 14.94
CA ILE A 17 -5.17 37.91 15.14
C ILE A 17 -6.33 37.12 14.51
N ALA A 18 -7.44 37.78 14.14
CA ALA A 18 -8.64 37.12 13.60
C ALA A 18 -8.57 36.76 12.10
N CYS A 19 -7.50 37.13 11.39
CA CYS A 19 -7.36 36.90 9.94
C CYS A 19 -6.15 36.03 9.58
N PHE A 20 -5.66 35.17 10.48
CA PHE A 20 -4.89 34.03 10.00
C PHE A 20 -5.88 33.01 9.47
N PRO A 21 -5.88 32.67 8.17
CA PRO A 21 -6.60 31.51 7.71
C PRO A 21 -6.05 30.34 8.49
N THR A 22 -6.86 29.77 9.39
CA THR A 22 -6.59 28.46 9.95
C THR A 22 -6.38 27.56 8.75
N ALA A 23 -5.14 27.13 8.53
CA ALA A 23 -4.86 26.09 7.55
C ALA A 23 -5.68 24.89 8.01
N THR A 24 -6.81 24.66 7.35
CA THR A 24 -7.57 23.43 7.51
C THR A 24 -6.54 22.32 7.34
N PRO A 25 -6.35 21.41 8.32
CA PRO A 25 -5.59 20.22 8.05
C PRO A 25 -6.19 19.64 6.78
N GLY A 26 -5.39 19.58 5.71
CA GLY A 26 -5.83 18.87 4.52
C GLY A 26 -6.29 17.48 4.95
N PRO A 27 -7.24 16.85 4.24
CA PRO A 27 -7.46 15.42 4.43
C PRO A 27 -6.09 14.74 4.51
N PRO A 28 -5.86 13.79 5.44
CA PRO A 28 -4.56 13.16 5.58
C PRO A 28 -4.11 12.79 4.18
N SER A 29 -3.02 13.40 3.73
CA SER A 29 -2.36 13.00 2.49
C SER A 29 -1.96 11.57 2.74
N ILE A 30 -2.78 10.62 2.30
CA ILE A 30 -2.35 9.25 2.13
C ILE A 30 -1.27 9.40 1.08
N ASP A 31 -0.02 9.45 1.54
CA ASP A 31 1.12 9.39 0.67
C ASP A 31 0.87 8.16 -0.18
N PRO A 32 0.66 8.29 -1.50
CA PRO A 32 0.27 7.15 -2.31
C PRO A 32 1.45 6.19 -2.22
N CYS A 33 1.35 5.08 -1.46
CA CYS A 33 2.43 4.12 -1.55
C CYS A 33 2.49 3.72 -3.01
N LYS A 34 3.71 3.73 -3.51
CA LYS A 34 3.96 3.61 -4.94
C LYS A 34 3.42 2.27 -5.41
N GLN A 35 3.00 2.23 -6.66
CA GLN A 35 2.76 0.94 -7.32
C GLN A 35 4.12 0.29 -7.58
N CYS A 36 4.38 -0.84 -6.95
CA CYS A 36 5.53 -1.68 -7.25
C CYS A 36 5.39 -2.23 -8.68
N ALA A 37 6.50 -2.33 -9.41
CA ALA A 37 6.46 -2.97 -10.72
C ALA A 37 6.20 -4.48 -10.55
N LYS A 38 5.30 -5.07 -11.36
CA LYS A 38 5.05 -6.53 -11.36
C LYS A 38 6.33 -7.33 -11.67
N SER A 39 7.28 -6.73 -12.40
CA SER A 39 8.58 -7.32 -12.72
C SER A 39 9.51 -7.52 -11.51
N LEU A 40 9.16 -7.00 -10.33
CA LEU A 40 9.91 -7.23 -9.09
C LEU A 40 9.69 -8.65 -8.54
N ILE A 41 8.63 -9.36 -8.98
CA ILE A 41 8.44 -10.78 -8.72
C ILE A 41 8.63 -11.56 -10.01
N THR A 42 9.46 -12.59 -9.94
CA THR A 42 9.55 -13.62 -10.99
C THR A 42 8.49 -14.68 -10.75
N LYS A 43 7.57 -14.86 -11.71
CA LYS A 43 6.55 -15.92 -11.67
C LYS A 43 7.05 -17.18 -12.39
N GLY A 44 7.13 -18.30 -11.67
CA GLY A 44 7.28 -19.65 -12.21
C GLY A 44 5.92 -20.35 -12.39
N GLY A 45 5.89 -21.60 -12.84
CA GLY A 45 4.63 -22.33 -13.08
C GLY A 45 3.87 -22.02 -14.38
N GLY A 46 4.40 -21.15 -15.26
CA GLY A 46 3.85 -20.92 -16.60
C GLY A 46 2.41 -20.37 -16.59
N THR A 47 1.48 -21.06 -17.28
CA THR A 47 0.06 -20.67 -17.39
C THR A 47 -0.80 -21.08 -16.20
N ALA A 48 -0.21 -21.64 -15.13
CA ALA A 48 -0.95 -22.07 -13.95
C ALA A 48 -1.46 -20.88 -13.09
N PHE A 49 -0.83 -19.71 -13.24
CA PHE A 49 -1.40 -18.46 -12.74
C PHE A 49 -2.54 -18.00 -13.63
N ASP A 50 -3.70 -17.81 -13.02
CA ASP A 50 -4.93 -17.35 -13.66
C ASP A 50 -4.78 -15.86 -14.07
N PRO A 51 -4.73 -15.54 -15.38
CA PRO A 51 -4.50 -14.18 -15.85
C PRO A 51 -5.67 -13.24 -15.55
N ASP A 52 -6.89 -13.77 -15.41
CA ASP A 52 -8.08 -12.97 -15.09
C ASP A 52 -8.09 -12.54 -13.62
N MET A 53 -7.31 -13.21 -12.79
CA MET A 53 -7.18 -12.97 -11.35
C MET A 53 -5.81 -12.39 -10.96
N ASP A 54 -5.06 -11.85 -11.94
CA ASP A 54 -3.82 -11.07 -11.77
C ASP A 54 -4.17 -9.57 -11.63
N SER A 55 -4.73 -9.21 -10.47
CA SER A 55 -5.35 -7.90 -10.23
C SER A 55 -4.52 -7.01 -9.31
N LEU A 56 -4.44 -5.72 -9.65
CA LEU A 56 -3.71 -4.70 -8.89
C LEU A 56 -4.69 -3.66 -8.37
N ASP A 57 -4.79 -3.50 -7.05
CA ASP A 57 -5.64 -2.51 -6.39
C ASP A 57 -4.78 -1.42 -5.70
N PRO A 58 -4.79 -0.17 -6.21
CA PRO A 58 -4.04 0.94 -5.61
C PRO A 58 -4.82 1.74 -4.54
N THR A 59 -6.04 1.35 -4.15
CA THR A 59 -6.95 2.21 -3.37
C THR A 59 -6.69 2.25 -1.86
N THR A 60 -5.88 1.35 -1.31
CA THR A 60 -5.71 1.14 0.14
C THR A 60 -4.48 1.84 0.74
N GLY A 61 -3.89 2.79 0.03
CA GLY A 61 -2.63 3.43 0.39
C GLY A 61 -1.46 2.72 -0.27
N CYS A 62 -1.24 1.44 0.01
CA CYS A 62 -0.23 0.62 -0.70
C CYS A 62 -0.88 -0.33 -1.70
N ALA A 63 -0.32 -0.40 -2.91
CA ALA A 63 -0.86 -1.26 -3.95
C ALA A 63 -0.89 -2.72 -3.49
N ILE A 64 -2.05 -3.38 -3.64
CA ILE A 64 -2.23 -4.80 -3.39
C ILE A 64 -2.25 -5.52 -4.73
N TRP A 65 -1.42 -6.54 -4.89
CA TRP A 65 -1.41 -7.40 -6.05
C TRP A 65 -1.88 -8.80 -5.65
N THR A 66 -3.04 -9.17 -6.17
CA THR A 66 -3.65 -10.48 -5.98
C THR A 66 -3.27 -11.37 -7.15
N LEU A 67 -2.82 -12.58 -6.84
CA LEU A 67 -2.47 -13.63 -7.79
C LEU A 67 -3.17 -14.93 -7.39
N LYS A 68 -3.70 -15.64 -8.37
CA LYS A 68 -4.37 -16.92 -8.16
C LYS A 68 -3.68 -18.02 -8.96
N CYS A 69 -3.33 -19.09 -8.26
CA CYS A 69 -2.78 -20.31 -8.80
C CYS A 69 -3.90 -21.35 -8.93
N THR A 70 -3.99 -21.98 -10.09
CA THR A 70 -5.00 -23.00 -10.39
C THR A 70 -4.31 -24.33 -10.67
N SER A 71 -4.86 -25.42 -10.15
CA SER A 71 -4.33 -26.77 -10.37
C SER A 71 -5.33 -27.66 -11.08
N ALA A 72 -4.87 -28.32 -12.14
CA ALA A 72 -5.64 -29.32 -12.86
C ALA A 72 -5.77 -30.64 -12.08
N VAL A 73 -4.88 -30.89 -11.12
CA VAL A 73 -4.86 -32.11 -10.29
C VAL A 73 -5.61 -31.94 -8.96
N GLY A 74 -6.28 -30.80 -8.77
CA GLY A 74 -7.20 -30.55 -7.67
C GLY A 74 -6.56 -29.95 -6.40
N SER A 75 -5.24 -29.76 -6.37
CA SER A 75 -4.53 -29.07 -5.28
C SER A 75 -3.49 -28.13 -5.86
N ALA A 76 -3.65 -26.84 -5.58
CA ALA A 76 -2.77 -25.78 -6.03
C ALA A 76 -1.89 -25.31 -4.87
N THR A 77 -0.63 -25.02 -5.16
CA THR A 77 0.35 -24.51 -4.22
C THR A 77 1.09 -23.33 -4.84
N ILE A 78 1.22 -22.24 -4.09
CA ILE A 78 2.07 -21.10 -4.42
C ILE A 78 3.30 -21.18 -3.51
N THR A 79 4.42 -21.58 -4.07
CA THR A 79 5.71 -21.57 -3.39
C THR A 79 6.30 -20.17 -3.45
N ILE A 80 6.61 -19.60 -2.28
CA ILE A 80 7.07 -18.22 -2.14
C ILE A 80 8.59 -18.23 -1.87
N ASN A 81 9.37 -17.48 -2.66
CA ASN A 81 10.83 -17.40 -2.53
C ASN A 81 11.52 -18.78 -2.49
N GLY A 82 11.03 -19.75 -3.29
CA GLY A 82 11.55 -21.12 -3.29
C GLY A 82 11.31 -21.90 -2.00
N GLY A 83 10.35 -21.48 -1.17
CA GLY A 83 9.99 -22.14 0.10
C GLY A 83 10.58 -21.46 1.34
N ALA A 84 11.21 -20.29 1.20
CA ALA A 84 11.69 -19.51 2.34
C ALA A 84 10.55 -18.96 3.22
N ILE A 85 9.34 -18.84 2.65
CA ILE A 85 8.12 -18.41 3.31
C ILE A 85 7.10 -19.54 3.16
N PRO A 86 6.24 -19.82 4.17
CA PRO A 86 5.21 -20.83 4.07
C PRO A 86 4.38 -20.66 2.78
N PRO A 87 4.10 -21.74 2.04
CA PRO A 87 3.38 -21.66 0.79
C PRO A 87 1.89 -21.41 1.05
N GLU A 88 1.22 -20.81 0.07
CA GLU A 88 -0.24 -20.78 0.03
C GLU A 88 -0.75 -22.02 -0.68
N THR A 89 -1.65 -22.76 -0.04
CA THR A 89 -2.22 -24.00 -0.59
C THR A 89 -3.73 -23.90 -0.66
N GLY A 90 -4.33 -24.51 -1.66
CA GLY A 90 -5.79 -24.64 -1.73
C GLY A 90 -6.24 -25.66 -2.76
N ALA A 91 -7.50 -26.08 -2.65
CA ALA A 91 -8.11 -27.07 -3.53
C ALA A 91 -9.42 -26.50 -4.10
N PRO A 92 -9.54 -26.23 -5.42
CA PRO A 92 -8.56 -26.47 -6.49
C PRO A 92 -7.60 -25.28 -6.75
N THR A 93 -7.67 -24.21 -5.96
CA THR A 93 -6.95 -22.95 -6.21
C THR A 93 -6.30 -22.41 -4.96
N ALA A 94 -5.11 -21.83 -5.09
CA ALA A 94 -4.41 -21.07 -4.06
C ALA A 94 -4.35 -19.59 -4.46
N THR A 95 -4.44 -18.69 -3.49
CA THR A 95 -4.42 -17.24 -3.74
C THR A 95 -3.40 -16.59 -2.83
N ILE A 96 -2.61 -15.67 -3.36
CA ILE A 96 -1.71 -14.81 -2.59
C ILE A 96 -2.04 -13.35 -2.85
N MET A 97 -1.99 -12.54 -1.79
CA MET A 97 -2.11 -11.09 -1.86
C MET A 97 -0.81 -10.47 -1.37
N VAL A 98 -0.04 -9.87 -2.27
CA VAL A 98 1.19 -9.16 -1.91
C VAL A 98 0.94 -7.67 -1.86
N ALA A 99 1.52 -6.99 -0.87
CA ALA A 99 1.42 -5.55 -0.70
C ALA A 99 2.73 -4.89 -1.11
N CYS A 100 2.67 -3.82 -1.89
CA CYS A 100 3.86 -3.03 -2.18
C CYS A 100 4.35 -2.34 -0.90
N ASP A 101 5.66 -2.34 -0.69
CA ASP A 101 6.26 -1.66 0.45
C ASP A 101 6.16 -0.14 0.32
N ALA A 102 6.33 0.58 1.45
CA ALA A 102 6.25 2.04 1.46
C ALA A 102 7.29 2.71 0.56
N THR A 103 8.40 2.02 0.24
CA THR A 103 9.46 2.55 -0.62
C THR A 103 9.17 2.38 -2.11
N GLY A 104 8.24 1.48 -2.49
CA GLY A 104 7.93 1.16 -3.88
C GLY A 104 8.95 0.25 -4.55
N THR A 105 9.75 -0.48 -3.79
CA THR A 105 10.88 -1.27 -4.30
C THR A 105 10.70 -2.78 -4.12
N ALA A 106 9.75 -3.21 -3.28
CA ALA A 106 9.50 -4.63 -3.05
C ALA A 106 8.02 -4.93 -2.82
N TRP A 107 7.59 -6.07 -3.37
CA TRP A 107 6.34 -6.71 -2.97
C TRP A 107 6.55 -7.47 -1.67
N THR A 108 5.58 -7.45 -0.77
CA THR A 108 5.68 -8.08 0.54
C THR A 108 4.51 -9.01 0.81
N TYR A 109 4.78 -10.12 1.47
CA TYR A 109 3.79 -11.07 1.99
C TYR A 109 4.07 -11.32 3.46
N LEU A 110 3.09 -11.08 4.34
CA LEU A 110 3.28 -11.16 5.80
C LEU A 110 4.51 -10.36 6.29
N SER A 111 4.74 -9.18 5.69
CA SER A 111 5.90 -8.30 5.93
C SER A 111 7.27 -8.83 5.46
N TYR A 112 7.33 -9.96 4.74
CA TYR A 112 8.55 -10.45 4.10
C TYR A 112 8.60 -10.07 2.63
N PRO A 113 9.76 -9.64 2.10
CA PRO A 113 9.90 -9.33 0.68
C PRO A 113 9.73 -10.58 -0.18
N VAL A 114 8.98 -10.47 -1.27
CA VAL A 114 8.72 -11.53 -2.25
C VAL A 114 9.44 -11.18 -3.55
N SER A 115 10.24 -12.13 -4.02
CA SER A 115 11.03 -12.03 -5.26
C SER A 115 10.67 -13.12 -6.26
N THR A 116 10.19 -14.27 -5.79
CA THR A 116 9.73 -15.36 -6.66
C THR A 116 8.44 -15.99 -6.14
N LEU A 117 7.57 -16.35 -7.08
CA LEU A 117 6.35 -17.11 -6.83
C LEU A 117 6.28 -18.24 -7.85
N ASP A 118 6.20 -19.49 -7.41
CA ASP A 118 6.06 -20.65 -8.28
C ASP A 118 4.73 -21.35 -8.01
N CYS A 119 3.94 -21.60 -9.06
CA CYS A 119 2.63 -22.21 -8.97
C CYS A 119 2.69 -23.66 -9.47
N SER A 120 2.21 -24.59 -8.65
CA SER A 120 2.19 -26.04 -8.90
C SER A 120 0.88 -26.69 -8.48
#